data_AF-A0A817CP68-F1
#
_entry.id   AF-A0A817CP68-F1
#
_cell.length_a   1.000
_cell.length_b   1.000
_cell.length_c   1.000
_cell.angle_alpha   90.00
_cell.angle_beta   90.00
_cell.angle_gamma   90.00
#
_symmetry.space_group_name_H-M   'P 1'
#
loop_
_entity.id
_entity.type
_entity.pdbx_description
1 polymer ?
#
loop_
_entity_poly.entity_id
_entity_poly.type
_entity_poly.pdbx_seq_one_letter_code
_entity_poly.pdbx_strand_id
1 'polypeptide(L)'
;MFDNNDECKQSSSKLIWRIINGIGCLFFLFAAFVNLNDHDWHLWVTIYMCTSIFLAIELFNYRSLSIVIIYMNAFVFCILLAFGCHFLFKYQYENNINSMRNHFLHDEEGRELSGLALASGWLFLILLNRLIHFNYRLSFVIISCGLFLTLVPVGMWSVCFVSDDWRQRFPQCHSMIASEHHSHFHPTL
;
A
#
# COMPACT_ATOMS: atom_id res chain seq x y z
N MET A 1 -21.09 28.08 20.01
CA MET A 1 -21.64 28.43 18.69
C MET A 1 -20.66 27.85 17.68
N PHE A 2 -20.92 26.64 17.18
CA PHE A 2 -20.11 26.07 16.09
C PHE A 2 -20.39 26.92 14.85
N ASP A 3 -19.35 27.49 14.26
CA ASP A 3 -19.47 28.32 13.07
C ASP A 3 -19.86 27.42 11.89
N ASN A 4 -20.85 27.82 11.10
CA ASN A 4 -21.33 27.07 9.92
C ASN A 4 -20.17 26.73 8.95
N ASN A 5 -19.10 27.53 8.99
CA ASN A 5 -17.86 27.30 8.25
C ASN A 5 -17.16 25.99 8.61
N ASP A 6 -17.22 25.55 9.88
CA ASP A 6 -16.52 24.36 10.35
C ASP A 6 -17.25 23.08 9.93
N GLU A 7 -18.59 23.11 9.90
CA GLU A 7 -19.39 21.98 9.41
C GLU A 7 -19.18 21.73 7.91
N CYS A 8 -19.10 22.81 7.12
CA CYS A 8 -18.82 22.73 5.68
C CYS A 8 -17.42 22.15 5.40
N LYS A 9 -16.40 22.60 6.14
CA LYS A 9 -15.03 22.06 6.05
C LYS A 9 -15.00 20.58 6.44
N GLN A 10 -15.69 20.22 7.52
CA GLN A 10 -15.74 18.84 7.99
C GLN A 10 -16.44 17.90 6.99
N SER A 11 -17.49 18.37 6.31
CA SER A 11 -18.18 17.63 5.25
C SER A 11 -17.26 17.40 4.04
N SER A 12 -16.58 18.46 3.60
CA SER A 12 -15.64 18.41 2.48
C SER A 12 -14.47 17.47 2.75
N SER A 13 -13.89 17.52 3.96
CA SER A 13 -12.81 16.62 4.38
C SER A 13 -13.23 15.15 4.34
N LYS A 14 -14.47 14.83 4.74
CA LYS A 14 -15.00 13.45 4.66
C LYS A 14 -15.11 12.98 3.21
N LEU A 15 -15.57 13.83 2.30
CA LEU A 15 -15.66 13.48 0.87
C LEU A 15 -14.28 13.21 0.28
N ILE A 16 -13.32 14.11 0.56
CA ILE A 16 -11.92 13.96 0.09
C ILE A 16 -11.30 12.67 0.63
N TRP A 17 -11.49 12.38 1.91
CA TRP A 17 -11.04 11.13 2.53
C TRP A 17 -11.58 9.91 1.78
N ARG A 18 -12.89 9.88 1.49
CA ARG A 18 -13.50 8.76 0.74
C ARG A 18 -12.92 8.59 -0.65
N ILE A 19 -12.70 9.69 -1.39
CA ILE A 19 -12.11 9.65 -2.73
C ILE A 19 -10.68 9.10 -2.66
N ILE A 20 -9.87 9.59 -1.72
CA ILE A 20 -8.49 9.13 -1.52
C ILE A 20 -8.45 7.62 -1.21
N ASN A 21 -9.33 7.14 -0.32
CA ASN A 21 -9.44 5.71 -0.03
C ASN A 21 -9.93 4.90 -1.24
N GLY A 22 -10.81 5.46 -2.06
CA GLY A 22 -11.25 4.81 -3.32
C GLY A 22 -10.11 4.64 -4.32
N ILE A 23 -9.30 5.68 -4.53
CA ILE A 23 -8.12 5.61 -5.40
C ILE A 23 -7.09 4.63 -4.83
N GLY A 24 -6.81 4.71 -3.52
CA GLY A 24 -5.92 3.76 -2.84
C GLY A 24 -6.39 2.32 -2.96
N CYS A 25 -7.71 2.07 -2.83
CA CYS A 25 -8.30 0.75 -3.00
C CYS A 25 -8.02 0.19 -4.39
N LEU A 26 -8.30 0.98 -5.44
CA LEU A 26 -8.02 0.58 -6.82
C LEU A 26 -6.52 0.32 -7.05
N PHE A 27 -5.66 1.15 -6.47
CA PHE A 27 -4.22 0.96 -6.54
C PHE A 27 -3.80 -0.39 -5.94
N PHE A 28 -4.25 -0.74 -4.73
CA PHE A 28 -3.90 -2.02 -4.11
C PHE A 28 -4.51 -3.23 -4.82
N LEU A 29 -5.70 -3.10 -5.41
CA LEU A 29 -6.25 -4.14 -6.27
C LEU A 29 -5.39 -4.38 -7.51
N PHE A 30 -4.91 -3.30 -8.13
CA PHE A 30 -4.01 -3.40 -9.27
C PHE A 30 -2.63 -3.95 -8.87
N ALA A 31 -2.11 -3.55 -7.71
CA ALA A 31 -0.90 -4.11 -7.15
C ALA A 31 -1.03 -5.61 -6.88
N ALA A 32 -2.14 -6.06 -6.29
CA ALA A 32 -2.45 -7.47 -6.09
C ALA A 32 -2.48 -8.22 -7.42
N PHE A 33 -3.15 -7.66 -8.44
CA PHE A 33 -3.22 -8.27 -9.77
C PHE A 33 -1.82 -8.46 -10.39
N VAL A 34 -0.96 -7.45 -10.34
CA VAL A 34 0.40 -7.53 -10.90
C VAL A 34 1.26 -8.55 -10.16
N ASN A 35 1.12 -8.66 -8.83
CA ASN A 35 1.89 -9.58 -8.01
C ASN A 35 1.45 -11.05 -8.17
N LEU A 36 0.40 -11.35 -8.93
CA LEU A 36 0.06 -12.75 -9.28
C LEU A 36 1.17 -13.45 -10.09
N ASN A 37 2.03 -12.67 -10.75
CA ASN A 37 3.14 -13.19 -11.56
C ASN A 37 4.41 -13.50 -10.75
N ASP A 38 4.46 -13.13 -9.46
CA ASP A 38 5.64 -13.33 -8.61
C ASP A 38 5.62 -14.73 -7.96
N HIS A 39 6.80 -15.22 -7.56
CA HIS A 39 6.95 -16.55 -6.93
C HIS A 39 6.19 -16.64 -5.59
N ASP A 40 6.16 -15.54 -4.85
CA ASP A 40 5.55 -15.38 -3.54
C ASP A 40 4.20 -14.62 -3.61
N TRP A 41 3.50 -14.75 -4.75
CA TRP A 41 2.21 -14.09 -5.00
C TRP A 41 1.21 -14.25 -3.85
N HIS A 42 1.15 -15.44 -3.23
CA HIS A 42 0.20 -15.76 -2.18
C HIS A 42 0.33 -14.82 -0.97
N LEU A 43 1.54 -14.35 -0.66
CA LEU A 43 1.78 -13.42 0.44
C LEU A 43 1.38 -12.00 0.05
N TRP A 44 1.91 -11.48 -1.06
CA TRP A 44 1.69 -10.09 -1.47
C TRP A 44 0.26 -9.81 -1.94
N VAL A 45 -0.35 -10.73 -2.68
CA VAL A 45 -1.76 -10.65 -3.04
C VAL A 45 -2.63 -10.59 -1.78
N THR A 46 -2.34 -11.42 -0.78
CA THR A 46 -3.10 -11.40 0.48
C THR A 46 -2.96 -10.06 1.19
N ILE A 47 -1.74 -9.53 1.35
CA ILE A 47 -1.50 -8.24 2.02
C ILE A 47 -2.22 -7.09 1.29
N TYR A 48 -2.11 -7.03 -0.04
CA TYR A 48 -2.73 -5.97 -0.82
C TYR A 48 -4.25 -6.10 -0.88
N MET A 49 -4.79 -7.31 -1.00
CA MET A 49 -6.23 -7.56 -0.93
C MET A 49 -6.80 -7.16 0.44
N CYS A 50 -6.17 -7.58 1.54
CA CYS A 50 -6.58 -7.16 2.88
C CYS A 50 -6.59 -5.63 3.03
N THR A 51 -5.52 -4.96 2.60
CA THR A 51 -5.44 -3.49 2.61
C THR A 51 -6.56 -2.86 1.79
N SER A 52 -6.82 -3.38 0.58
CA SER A 52 -7.90 -2.89 -0.30
C SER A 52 -9.28 -3.01 0.33
N ILE A 53 -9.54 -4.07 1.10
CA ILE A 53 -10.82 -4.27 1.80
C ILE A 53 -11.03 -3.19 2.86
N PHE A 54 -10.00 -2.88 3.66
CA PHE A 54 -10.11 -1.79 4.65
C PHE A 54 -10.34 -0.43 3.98
N LEU A 55 -9.69 -0.16 2.86
CA LEU A 55 -9.90 1.06 2.07
C LEU A 55 -11.32 1.12 1.47
N ALA A 56 -11.85 0.00 0.97
CA ALA A 56 -13.23 -0.09 0.49
C ALA A 56 -14.24 0.18 1.61
N ILE A 57 -13.98 -0.33 2.82
CA ILE A 57 -14.81 -0.07 4.00
C ILE A 57 -14.85 1.44 4.34
N GLU A 58 -13.71 2.14 4.25
CA GLU A 58 -13.66 3.61 4.37
C GLU A 58 -14.46 4.31 3.25
N LEU A 59 -14.29 3.86 2.00
CA LEU A 59 -14.99 4.43 0.84
C LEU A 59 -16.51 4.38 1.00
N PHE A 60 -17.05 3.25 1.47
CA PHE A 60 -18.50 3.07 1.68
C PHE A 60 -18.99 3.59 3.03
N ASN A 61 -18.09 4.05 3.91
CA ASN A 61 -18.42 4.63 5.22
C ASN A 61 -19.30 3.71 6.09
N TYR A 62 -18.95 2.42 6.17
CA TYR A 62 -19.66 1.44 7.00
C TYR A 62 -19.45 1.73 8.50
N ARG A 63 -20.30 2.59 9.06
CA ARG A 63 -20.20 3.06 10.45
C ARG A 63 -20.70 2.04 11.48
N SER A 64 -21.62 1.16 11.10
CA SER A 64 -22.20 0.14 11.99
C SER A 64 -21.19 -0.89 12.50
N LEU A 65 -20.10 -1.13 11.76
CA LEU A 65 -19.07 -2.10 12.10
C LEU A 65 -17.83 -1.47 12.75
N SER A 66 -17.91 -0.20 13.19
CA SER A 66 -16.72 0.61 13.47
C SER A 66 -15.77 -0.02 14.49
N ILE A 67 -16.28 -0.60 15.58
CA ILE A 67 -15.41 -1.17 16.62
C ILE A 67 -14.72 -2.46 16.16
N VAL A 68 -15.43 -3.33 15.44
CA VAL A 68 -14.88 -4.58 14.88
C VAL A 68 -13.81 -4.24 13.84
N ILE A 69 -14.08 -3.26 12.98
CA ILE A 69 -13.12 -2.80 11.97
C ILE A 69 -11.85 -2.24 12.63
N ILE A 70 -11.99 -1.45 13.71
CA ILE A 70 -10.82 -0.93 14.45
C ILE A 70 -9.93 -2.06 14.95
N TYR A 71 -10.51 -3.06 15.62
CA TYR A 71 -9.73 -4.19 16.16
C TYR A 71 -9.11 -5.05 15.05
N MET A 72 -9.86 -5.34 13.99
CA MET A 72 -9.34 -6.11 12.86
C MET A 72 -8.22 -5.36 12.12
N ASN A 73 -8.39 -4.06 11.90
CA ASN A 73 -7.35 -3.23 11.29
C ASN A 73 -6.09 -3.21 12.17
N ALA A 74 -6.23 -2.93 13.47
CA ALA A 74 -5.11 -2.92 14.40
C ALA A 74 -4.38 -4.28 14.44
N PHE A 75 -5.12 -5.39 14.43
CA PHE A 75 -4.54 -6.73 14.38
C PHE A 75 -3.72 -6.96 13.11
N VAL A 76 -4.28 -6.66 11.94
CA VAL A 76 -3.57 -6.81 10.65
C VAL A 76 -2.35 -5.88 10.60
N PHE A 77 -2.49 -4.63 11.05
CA PHE A 77 -1.38 -3.69 11.14
C PHE A 77 -0.24 -4.22 12.01
N CYS A 78 -0.54 -4.79 13.19
CA CYS A 78 0.46 -5.41 14.06
C CYS A 78 1.17 -6.59 13.39
N ILE A 79 0.45 -7.43 12.63
CA ILE A 79 1.05 -8.52 11.85
C ILE A 79 2.02 -7.97 10.81
N LEU A 80 1.62 -6.94 10.05
CA LEU A 80 2.49 -6.34 9.04
C LEU A 80 3.74 -5.69 9.68
N LEU A 81 3.61 -5.05 10.83
CA LEU A 81 4.76 -4.54 11.57
C LEU A 81 5.70 -5.65 12.05
N ALA A 82 5.15 -6.75 12.59
CA ALA A 82 5.96 -7.89 13.00
C ALA A 82 6.73 -8.49 11.81
N PHE A 83 6.07 -8.60 10.66
CA PHE A 83 6.68 -9.04 9.41
C PHE A 83 7.77 -8.07 8.92
N GLY A 84 7.52 -6.76 9.01
CA GLY A 84 8.50 -5.72 8.66
C GLY A 84 9.72 -5.73 9.58
N CYS A 85 9.52 -5.90 10.88
CA CYS A 85 10.61 -6.09 11.84
C CYS A 85 11.44 -7.32 11.49
N HIS A 86 10.79 -8.44 11.16
CA HIS A 86 11.49 -9.66 10.74
C HIS A 86 12.39 -9.42 9.52
N PHE A 87 11.87 -8.72 8.50
CA PHE A 87 12.64 -8.32 7.32
C PHE A 87 13.85 -7.44 7.67
N LEU A 88 13.66 -6.43 8.52
CA LEU A 88 14.74 -5.54 8.94
C LEU A 88 15.81 -6.27 9.76
N PHE A 89 15.42 -7.20 10.63
CA PHE A 89 16.35 -8.02 11.39
C PHE A 89 17.15 -8.96 10.49
N LYS A 90 16.50 -9.62 9.53
CA LYS A 90 17.17 -10.45 8.51
C LYS A 90 18.20 -9.63 7.75
N TYR A 91 17.81 -8.45 7.25
CA TYR A 91 18.68 -7.53 6.54
C TYR A 91 19.89 -7.09 7.38
N GLN A 92 19.67 -6.70 8.64
CA GLN A 92 20.75 -6.29 9.54
C GLN A 92 21.70 -7.45 9.87
N TYR A 93 21.18 -8.66 10.04
CA TYR A 93 21.97 -9.86 10.32
C TYR A 93 22.88 -10.22 9.13
N GLU A 94 22.33 -10.23 7.92
CA GLU A 94 23.08 -10.55 6.70
C GLU A 94 24.16 -9.50 6.40
N ASN A 95 23.88 -8.22 6.61
CA ASN A 95 24.86 -7.14 6.45
C ASN A 95 26.00 -7.21 7.47
N ASN A 96 25.72 -7.60 8.72
CA ASN A 96 26.74 -7.70 9.76
C ASN A 96 27.71 -8.88 9.53
N ILE A 97 27.24 -9.97 8.91
CA ILE A 97 28.07 -11.15 8.63
C ILE A 97 28.84 -10.99 7.31
N ASN A 98 28.21 -10.41 6.29
CA ASN A 98 28.79 -10.23 4.97
C ASN A 98 29.24 -8.77 4.76
N SER A 99 30.34 -8.38 5.41
CA SER A 99 30.94 -7.03 5.34
C SER A 99 31.36 -6.55 3.92
N MET A 100 31.07 -7.32 2.86
CA MET A 100 31.57 -7.09 1.50
C MET A 100 30.50 -7.22 0.40
N ARG A 101 29.24 -6.84 0.66
CA ARG A 101 28.27 -6.61 -0.41
C ARG A 101 27.44 -5.36 -0.14
N ASN A 102 28.08 -4.20 -0.33
CA ASN A 102 27.41 -2.94 -0.57
C ASN A 102 26.65 -3.02 -1.90
N HIS A 103 25.49 -3.67 -1.94
CA HIS A 103 24.50 -3.48 -2.98
C HIS A 103 23.18 -3.27 -2.27
N PHE A 104 22.86 -2.00 -2.12
CA PHE A 104 21.60 -1.40 -1.69
C PHE A 104 20.39 -2.22 -2.15
N LEU A 105 19.95 -3.19 -1.32
CA LEU A 105 18.79 -4.06 -1.55
C LEU A 105 18.87 -4.84 -2.88
N HIS A 106 18.67 -6.16 -2.87
CA HIS A 106 18.22 -6.78 -4.12
C HIS A 106 16.96 -6.02 -4.57
N ASP A 107 16.85 -5.65 -5.86
CA ASP A 107 15.71 -4.87 -6.39
C ASP A 107 14.36 -5.45 -5.92
N GLU A 108 14.30 -6.77 -5.72
CA GLU A 108 13.17 -7.53 -5.19
C GLU A 108 12.90 -7.28 -3.69
N GLU A 109 13.90 -7.40 -2.81
CA GLU A 109 13.73 -7.17 -1.35
C GLU A 109 13.37 -5.70 -1.03
N GLY A 110 13.90 -4.76 -1.82
CA GLY A 110 13.55 -3.34 -1.70
C GLY A 110 12.10 -3.06 -2.10
N ARG A 111 11.64 -3.68 -3.19
CA ARG A 111 10.24 -3.63 -3.65
C ARG A 111 9.30 -4.16 -2.57
N GLU A 112 9.61 -5.33 -2.02
CA GLU A 112 8.84 -5.97 -0.95
C GLU A 112 8.71 -5.09 0.31
N LEU A 113 9.84 -4.60 0.82
CA LEU A 113 9.85 -3.73 2.00
C LEU A 113 9.04 -2.44 1.75
N SER A 114 9.14 -1.86 0.55
CA SER A 114 8.39 -0.67 0.18
C SER A 114 6.88 -0.94 0.09
N GLY A 115 6.47 -2.09 -0.46
CA GLY A 115 5.08 -2.52 -0.52
C GLY A 115 4.48 -2.75 0.86
N LEU A 116 5.24 -3.39 1.75
CA LEU A 116 4.84 -3.61 3.14
C LEU A 116 4.71 -2.29 3.91
N ALA A 117 5.66 -1.37 3.74
CA ALA A 117 5.61 -0.05 4.35
C ALA A 117 4.39 0.75 3.87
N LEU A 118 4.07 0.67 2.58
CA LEU A 118 2.90 1.33 1.99
C LEU A 118 1.59 0.78 2.57
N ALA A 119 1.44 -0.55 2.59
CA ALA A 119 0.26 -1.21 3.17
C ALA A 119 0.10 -0.87 4.66
N SER A 120 1.18 -0.95 5.42
CA SER A 120 1.20 -0.61 6.85
C SER A 120 0.83 0.86 7.09
N GLY A 121 1.37 1.78 6.28
CA GLY A 121 1.07 3.20 6.36
C GLY A 121 -0.42 3.49 6.14
N TRP A 122 -1.05 2.81 5.20
CA TRP A 122 -2.49 2.95 4.97
C TRP A 122 -3.34 2.42 6.12
N LEU A 123 -3.05 1.22 6.61
CA LEU A 123 -3.76 0.66 7.76
C LEU A 123 -3.63 1.57 8.98
N PHE A 124 -2.44 2.13 9.21
CA PHE A 124 -2.20 3.09 10.28
C PHE A 124 -3.04 4.37 10.12
N LEU A 125 -3.10 4.97 8.92
CA LEU A 125 -3.92 6.16 8.70
C LEU A 125 -5.42 5.89 8.91
N ILE A 126 -5.91 4.73 8.47
CA ILE A 126 -7.30 4.31 8.71
C ILE A 126 -7.55 4.15 10.21
N LEU A 127 -6.63 3.49 10.93
CA LEU A 127 -6.72 3.29 12.37
C LEU A 127 -6.75 4.63 13.12
N LEU A 128 -5.84 5.55 12.77
CA LEU A 128 -5.81 6.90 13.34
C LEU A 128 -7.11 7.66 13.08
N ASN A 129 -7.61 7.63 11.84
CA ASN A 129 -8.85 8.31 11.44
C ASN A 129 -10.07 7.79 12.22
N ARG A 130 -10.09 6.48 12.54
CA ARG A 130 -11.19 5.87 13.30
C ARG A 130 -11.07 6.04 14.81
N LEU A 131 -9.86 6.05 15.37
CA LEU A 131 -9.63 6.20 16.82
C LEU A 131 -9.81 7.65 17.29
N ILE A 132 -9.35 8.61 16.48
CA ILE A 132 -9.31 10.01 16.89
C ILE A 132 -10.59 10.71 16.41
N HIS A 133 -11.59 10.79 17.30
CA HIS A 133 -12.81 11.56 17.06
C HIS A 133 -12.47 13.05 16.81
N PHE A 134 -12.54 13.44 15.53
CA PHE A 134 -12.18 14.69 14.86
C PHE A 134 -11.88 16.00 15.63
N ASN A 135 -10.68 16.53 15.34
CA ASN A 135 -10.38 17.97 15.18
C ASN A 135 -10.01 18.21 13.69
N TYR A 136 -10.51 19.27 13.07
CA TYR A 136 -10.30 19.57 11.64
C TYR A 136 -8.81 19.64 11.24
N ARG A 137 -7.93 20.09 12.15
CA ARG A 137 -6.49 20.19 11.89
C ARG A 137 -5.82 18.83 11.69
N LEU A 138 -6.18 17.85 12.51
CA LEU A 138 -5.62 16.50 12.40
C LEU A 138 -6.17 15.78 11.17
N SER A 139 -7.45 16.00 10.84
CA SER A 139 -8.05 15.51 9.61
C SER A 139 -7.27 15.97 8.37
N PHE A 140 -6.83 17.24 8.35
CA PHE A 140 -6.04 17.78 7.25
C PHE A 140 -4.69 17.08 7.10
N VAL A 141 -3.99 16.79 8.21
CA VAL A 141 -2.72 16.05 8.20
C VAL A 141 -2.92 14.62 7.67
N ILE A 142 -3.93 13.90 8.18
CA ILE A 142 -4.25 12.54 7.74
C ILE A 142 -4.57 12.51 6.24
N ILE A 143 -5.38 13.46 5.76
CA ILE A 143 -5.72 13.59 4.34
C ILE A 143 -4.47 13.87 3.51
N SER A 144 -3.59 14.77 3.97
CA SER A 144 -2.35 15.11 3.26
C SER A 144 -1.41 13.91 3.16
N CYS A 145 -1.25 13.14 4.25
CA CYS A 145 -0.48 11.91 4.25
C CYS A 145 -1.08 10.85 3.32
N GLY A 146 -2.41 10.66 3.35
CA GLY A 146 -3.10 9.73 2.45
C GLY A 146 -2.94 10.11 0.99
N LEU A 147 -3.04 11.40 0.66
CA LEU A 147 -2.81 11.91 -0.68
C LEU A 147 -1.38 11.62 -1.15
N PHE A 148 -0.37 11.87 -0.32
CA PHE A 148 1.02 11.57 -0.62
C PHE A 148 1.25 10.07 -0.85
N LEU A 149 0.75 9.22 0.05
CA LEU A 149 0.83 7.76 -0.07
C LEU A 149 0.09 7.20 -1.29
N THR A 150 -0.86 7.95 -1.86
CA THR A 150 -1.56 7.54 -3.08
C THR A 150 -0.82 8.03 -4.32
N LEU A 151 -0.48 9.31 -4.38
CA LEU A 151 0.04 9.94 -5.58
C LEU A 151 1.47 9.50 -5.92
N VAL A 152 2.32 9.28 -4.91
CA VAL A 152 3.71 8.88 -5.15
C VAL A 152 3.78 7.50 -5.83
N PRO A 153 3.14 6.44 -5.31
CA PRO A 153 3.16 5.14 -5.98
C PRO A 153 2.45 5.14 -7.32
N VAL A 154 1.29 5.81 -7.44
CA VAL A 154 0.56 5.91 -8.71
C VAL A 154 1.37 6.64 -9.77
N GLY A 155 2.01 7.76 -9.41
CA GLY A 155 2.88 8.51 -10.31
C GLY A 155 4.08 7.67 -10.75
N MET A 156 4.73 7.01 -9.80
CA MET A 156 5.86 6.12 -10.08
C MET A 156 5.46 4.97 -11.03
N TRP A 157 4.31 4.34 -10.80
CA TRP A 157 3.79 3.29 -11.68
C TRP A 157 3.40 3.81 -13.06
N SER A 158 2.77 4.99 -13.13
CA SER A 158 2.36 5.60 -14.41
C SER A 158 3.56 5.80 -15.33
N VAL A 159 4.72 6.19 -14.79
CA VAL A 159 5.96 6.34 -15.58
C VAL A 159 6.40 5.01 -16.22
N CYS A 160 6.25 3.87 -15.53
CA CYS A 160 6.58 2.55 -16.08
C CYS A 160 5.67 2.12 -17.25
N PHE A 161 4.42 2.62 -17.30
CA PHE A 161 3.45 2.28 -18.35
C PHE A 161 3.48 3.21 -19.57
N VAL A 162 3.92 4.46 -19.42
CA VAL A 162 3.81 5.49 -20.46
C VAL A 162 4.95 5.43 -21.50
N SER A 163 6.13 4.92 -21.15
CA SER A 163 7.29 4.94 -22.06
C SER A 163 8.15 3.70 -21.96
N ASP A 164 8.46 3.12 -23.11
CA ASP A 164 9.38 2.00 -23.23
C ASP A 164 10.82 2.39 -22.85
N ASP A 165 11.21 3.67 -23.06
CA ASP A 165 12.52 4.19 -22.66
C ASP A 165 12.69 4.18 -21.13
N TRP A 166 11.63 4.54 -20.39
CA TRP A 166 11.64 4.48 -18.93
C TRP A 166 11.62 3.05 -18.42
N ARG A 167 10.92 2.15 -19.11
CA ARG A 167 10.89 0.73 -18.78
C ARG A 167 12.27 0.08 -18.89
N GLN A 168 13.03 0.40 -19.94
CA GLN A 168 14.40 -0.11 -20.11
C GLN A 168 15.39 0.47 -19.10
N ARG A 169 15.13 1.67 -18.58
CA ARG A 169 16.00 2.34 -17.59
C ARG A 169 15.79 1.84 -16.17
N PHE A 170 14.60 1.36 -15.83
CA PHE A 170 14.25 0.93 -14.48
C PHE A 170 13.95 -0.57 -14.44
N PRO A 171 14.85 -1.40 -13.86
CA PRO A 171 14.67 -2.85 -13.81
C PRO A 171 13.36 -3.26 -13.12
N GLN A 172 12.89 -2.44 -12.18
CA GLN A 172 11.64 -2.61 -11.42
C GLN A 172 10.36 -2.53 -12.28
N CYS A 173 10.42 -1.91 -13.47
CA CYS A 173 9.28 -1.86 -14.38
C CYS A 173 9.11 -3.18 -15.16
N HIS A 174 10.14 -4.04 -15.23
CA HIS A 174 10.08 -5.29 -15.98
C HIS A 174 9.24 -6.38 -15.30
N SER A 175 9.18 -6.39 -13.96
CA SER A 175 8.35 -7.34 -13.20
C SER A 175 6.86 -6.99 -13.24
N MET A 176 6.49 -5.76 -13.65
CA MET A 176 5.10 -5.31 -13.65
C MET A 176 4.28 -5.79 -14.85
N ILE A 177 4.95 -6.26 -15.91
CA ILE A 177 4.30 -6.69 -17.16
C ILE A 177 4.81 -8.09 -17.45
N ALA A 178 3.89 -9.05 -17.50
CA ALA A 178 4.21 -10.42 -17.87
C ALA A 178 5.08 -10.38 -19.13
N SER A 179 6.32 -10.86 -19.03
CA SER A 179 7.16 -10.98 -20.20
C SER A 179 6.47 -11.95 -21.15
N GLU A 180 6.24 -11.52 -22.38
CA GLU A 180 5.63 -12.31 -23.45
C GLU A 180 6.64 -13.37 -23.99
N HIS A 181 7.43 -13.97 -23.09
CA HIS A 181 8.52 -14.89 -23.41
C HIS A 181 8.57 -16.09 -22.47
N HIS A 182 7.44 -16.75 -22.24
CA HIS A 182 7.43 -18.20 -21.97
C HIS A 182 6.18 -18.87 -22.57
N SER A 183 6.03 -18.76 -23.90
CA SER A 183 5.29 -19.74 -24.68
C SER A 183 6.10 -21.03 -24.82
N HIS A 184 6.23 -21.80 -23.74
CA HIS A 184 6.61 -23.21 -23.79
C HIS A 184 5.83 -24.02 -22.76
N PHE A 185 4.51 -23.99 -22.88
CA PHE A 185 3.67 -25.09 -22.41
C PHE A 185 3.81 -26.21 -23.45
N HIS A 186 4.77 -27.13 -23.25
CA HIS A 186 4.72 -28.44 -23.90
C HIS A 186 3.84 -29.33 -23.04
N PRO A 187 2.61 -29.68 -23.46
CA PRO A 187 1.89 -30.76 -22.83
C PRO A 187 2.64 -32.06 -23.15
N THR A 188 3.30 -32.63 -22.15
CA THR A 188 3.72 -34.03 -22.20
C THR A 188 2.47 -34.89 -22.06
N LEU A 189 2.05 -35.47 -23.18
CA LEU A 189 1.31 -36.74 -23.22
C LEU A 189 2.32 -37.89 -23.08
#